data_AF-A0A2T1LTB2-F1
#
_entry.id   AF-A0A2T1LTB2-F1
#
_cell.length_a   1.000
_cell.length_b   1.000
_cell.length_c   1.000
_cell.angle_alpha   90.00
_cell.angle_beta   90.00
_cell.angle_gamma   90.00
#
_symmetry.space_group_name_H-M   'P 1'
#
loop_
_entity.id
_entity.type
_entity.pdbx_description
1 polymer ?
#
loop_
_entity_poly.entity_id
_entity_poly.type
_entity_poly.pdbx_seq_one_letter_code
_entity_poly.pdbx_strand_id
1 'polypeptide(L)' 'MTLTKEQLKYLVTAIATLDWKTNFYELCRILEIDPNNKIYAEEKWEQFHKLSAALNYFDLDSLMKLLEAYEQQKGN' A
#
# COMPACT_ATOMS: atom_id res chain seq x y z
N MET A 1 -12.35 14.25 -5.30
CA MET A 1 -12.40 13.78 -3.91
C MET A 1 -10.97 13.84 -3.39
N THR A 2 -10.68 14.73 -2.46
CA THR A 2 -9.34 14.88 -1.89
C THR A 2 -9.19 13.87 -0.75
N LEU A 3 -8.11 13.09 -0.77
CA LEU A 3 -7.80 12.18 0.33
C LEU A 3 -7.45 13.00 1.58
N THR A 4 -8.15 12.78 2.69
CA THR A 4 -7.84 13.46 3.96
C THR A 4 -6.66 12.79 4.67
N LYS A 5 -6.02 13.52 5.60
CA LYS A 5 -4.96 12.96 6.45
C LYS A 5 -5.43 11.74 7.25
N GLU A 6 -6.68 11.72 7.69
CA GLU A 6 -7.26 10.58 8.39
C GLU A 6 -7.43 9.37 7.48
N GLN A 7 -7.88 9.58 6.24
CA GLN A 7 -7.97 8.53 5.23
C GLN A 7 -6.59 7.98 4.87
N LEU A 8 -5.57 8.85 4.76
CA LEU A 8 -4.20 8.42 4.56
C LEU A 8 -3.69 7.59 5.74
N LYS A 9 -3.90 8.07 6.97
CA LYS A 9 -3.51 7.33 8.18
C LYS A 9 -4.16 5.96 8.24
N TYR A 10 -5.45 5.88 7.92
CA TYR A 10 -6.17 4.63 7.83
C TYR A 10 -5.53 3.69 6.80
N LEU A 11 -5.23 4.18 5.60
CA LEU A 11 -4.58 3.39 4.55
C LEU A 11 -3.22 2.83 5.00
N VAL A 12 -2.32 3.69 5.50
CA VAL A 12 -0.98 3.27 5.94
C VAL A 12 -1.09 2.24 7.07
N THR A 13 -1.97 2.48 8.04
CA THR A 13 -2.18 1.57 9.18
C THR A 13 -2.74 0.22 8.72
N ALA A 14 -3.71 0.23 7.80
CA ALA A 14 -4.34 -0.97 7.28
C ALA A 14 -3.32 -1.83 6.50
N ILE A 15 -2.53 -1.22 5.61
CA ILE A 15 -1.48 -1.93 4.85
C ILE A 15 -0.44 -2.51 5.79
N ALA A 16 0.10 -1.73 6.74
CA ALA A 16 1.08 -2.22 7.70
C ALA A 16 0.54 -3.37 8.57
N THR A 17 -0.74 -3.29 8.98
CA THR A 17 -1.39 -4.33 9.77
C THR A 17 -1.58 -5.61 8.95
N LEU A 18 -2.00 -5.50 7.69
CA LEU A 18 -2.15 -6.65 6.80
C LEU A 18 -0.80 -7.29 6.51
N ASP A 19 0.23 -6.49 6.26
CA ASP A 19 1.61 -6.95 6.02
C ASP A 19 2.13 -7.83 7.16
N TRP A 20 1.86 -7.44 8.41
CA TRP A 20 2.23 -8.21 9.59
C TRP A 20 1.40 -9.49 9.79
N LYS A 21 0.09 -9.45 9.47
CA LYS A 21 -0.86 -10.52 9.83
C LYS A 21 -1.11 -11.54 8.72
N THR A 22 -0.79 -11.19 7.48
CA THR A 22 -1.10 -12.00 6.30
C THR A 22 0.06 -12.92 5.99
N ASN A 23 -0.22 -14.14 5.53
CA ASN A 23 0.79 -15.03 4.96
C ASN A 23 0.64 -15.11 3.44
N PHE A 24 1.58 -15.76 2.76
CA PHE A 24 1.60 -15.87 1.30
C PHE A 24 0.27 -16.33 0.68
N TYR A 25 -0.31 -17.42 1.18
CA TYR A 25 -1.54 -17.98 0.64
C TYR A 25 -2.75 -17.08 0.90
N GLU A 26 -2.78 -16.42 2.06
CA GLU A 26 -3.85 -15.47 2.39
C GLU A 26 -3.75 -14.21 1.53
N LEU A 27 -2.55 -13.71 1.23
CA LEU A 27 -2.38 -12.62 0.27
C LEU A 27 -2.85 -13.03 -1.12
N CYS A 28 -2.48 -14.25 -1.57
CA CYS A 28 -2.95 -14.78 -2.84
C CYS A 28 -4.49 -14.85 -2.88
N ARG A 29 -5.12 -15.28 -1.80
CA ARG A 29 -6.59 -15.31 -1.67
C ARG A 29 -7.21 -13.90 -1.74
N ILE A 30 -6.65 -12.94 -1.03
CA ILE A 30 -7.15 -11.54 -1.00
C ILE A 30 -7.04 -10.89 -2.38
N LEU A 31 -5.95 -11.16 -3.09
CA LEU A 31 -5.66 -10.57 -4.41
C LEU A 31 -6.20 -11.42 -5.58
N GLU A 32 -6.91 -12.52 -5.30
CA GLU A 32 -7.43 -13.46 -6.30
C GLU A 32 -6.32 -14.00 -7.23
N ILE A 33 -5.13 -14.23 -6.68
CA ILE A 33 -3.95 -14.78 -7.36
C ILE A 33 -3.91 -16.30 -7.15
N ASP A 34 -3.67 -17.05 -8.23
CA ASP A 34 -3.37 -18.48 -8.12
C ASP A 34 -1.98 -18.68 -7.47
N PRO A 35 -1.89 -19.28 -6.27
CA PRO A 35 -0.60 -19.50 -5.61
C PRO A 35 0.29 -20.51 -6.37
N ASN A 36 -0.24 -21.26 -7.33
CA ASN A 36 0.54 -22.16 -8.19
C ASN A 36 1.26 -21.42 -9.32
N ASN A 37 0.85 -20.19 -9.65
CA ASN A 37 1.62 -19.30 -10.50
C ASN A 37 2.77 -18.69 -9.69
N LYS A 38 3.76 -19.54 -9.33
CA LYS A 38 4.80 -19.22 -8.34
C LYS A 38 5.51 -17.91 -8.61
N ILE A 39 5.97 -17.70 -9.85
CA ILE A 39 6.73 -16.49 -10.22
C ILE A 39 5.90 -15.23 -9.93
N TYR A 40 4.68 -15.16 -10.46
CA TYR A 40 3.83 -13.99 -10.28
C TYR A 40 3.37 -13.81 -8.82
N ALA A 41 3.03 -14.91 -8.15
CA ALA A 41 2.57 -14.85 -6.76
C ALA A 41 3.69 -14.43 -5.80
N GLU A 42 4.90 -14.95 -5.96
CA GLU A 42 6.08 -14.56 -5.17
C GLU A 42 6.47 -13.10 -5.43
N GLU A 43 6.43 -12.65 -6.69
CA GLU A 43 6.65 -11.24 -7.02
C GLU A 43 5.64 -10.32 -6.33
N LYS A 44 4.36 -10.69 -6.31
CA LYS A 44 3.32 -9.90 -5.64
C LYS A 44 3.45 -9.92 -4.12
N TRP A 45 3.86 -11.05 -3.55
CA TRP A 45 4.21 -11.16 -2.14
C TRP A 45 5.35 -10.21 -1.75
N GLU A 46 6.44 -10.18 -2.53
CA GLU A 46 7.53 -9.23 -2.28
C GLU A 46 7.12 -7.77 -2.46
N GLN A 47 6.33 -7.48 -3.51
CA GLN A 47 5.85 -6.13 -3.78
C GLN A 47 4.96 -5.61 -2.65
N PHE A 48 4.17 -6.48 -2.02
CA PHE A 48 3.32 -6.12 -0.88
C PHE A 48 4.14 -5.69 0.34
N HIS A 49 5.18 -6.45 0.70
CA HIS A 49 6.12 -6.07 1.76
C HIS A 49 6.86 -4.76 1.44
N LYS A 50 7.31 -4.60 0.18
CA LYS A 50 7.98 -3.36 -0.27
C LYS A 50 7.05 -2.15 -0.18
N LEU A 51 5.76 -2.31 -0.52
CA LEU A 51 4.74 -1.27 -0.37
C LEU A 51 4.56 -0.88 1.09
N SER A 52 4.37 -1.86 1.98
CA SER A 52 4.23 -1.64 3.43
C SER A 52 5.43 -0.89 3.99
N ALA A 53 6.65 -1.33 3.68
CA ALA A 53 7.88 -0.67 4.11
C ALA A 53 7.99 0.77 3.58
N ALA A 54 7.73 0.99 2.29
CA ALA A 54 7.80 2.30 1.67
C ALA A 54 6.81 3.29 2.30
N LEU A 55 5.57 2.86 2.58
CA LEU A 55 4.57 3.69 3.25
C LEU A 55 4.96 4.03 4.70
N ASN A 56 5.71 3.17 5.37
CA ASN A 56 6.19 3.41 6.74
C ASN A 56 7.49 4.22 6.81
N TYR A 57 8.28 4.30 5.72
CA TYR A 57 9.49 5.13 5.68
C TYR A 57 9.20 6.63 5.62
N PHE A 58 8.03 7.01 5.10
CA PHE A 58 7.57 8.40 5.13
C PHE A 58 6.64 8.61 6.32
N ASP A 59 6.77 9.74 7.00
CA ASP A 59 5.73 10.18 7.93
C ASP A 59 4.47 10.63 7.18
N LEU A 60 3.34 10.64 7.90
CA LEU A 60 2.05 11.02 7.33
C LEU A 60 2.03 12.45 6.76
N ASP A 61 2.85 13.35 7.30
CA ASP A 61 2.92 14.74 6.84
C ASP A 61 3.62 14.84 5.48
N SER A 62 4.70 14.09 5.30
CA SER A 62 5.44 14.00 4.04
C SER A 62 4.59 13.38 2.94
N LEU A 63 3.87 12.30 3.25
CA LEU A 63 2.91 11.68 2.33
C LEU A 63 1.76 12.63 1.96
N MET A 64 1.24 13.42 2.92
CA MET A 64 0.22 14.42 2.59
C MET A 64 0.73 15.51 1.66
N LYS A 65 1.96 16.00 1.85
CA LYS A 65 2.55 17.02 0.97
C LYS A 65 2.68 16.54 -0.48
N LEU A 66 2.97 15.25 -0.69
CA LEU A 66 3.01 14.67 -2.03
C LEU A 66 1.62 14.68 -2.70
N LEU A 67 0.57 14.38 -1.93
CA LEU A 67 -0.81 14.44 -2.42
C LEU A 67 -1.26 15.87 -2.72
N GLU A 68 -0.90 16.83 -1.87
CA GLU A 68 -1.14 18.25 -2.12
C GLU A 68 -0.46 18.73 -3.40
N ALA A 69 0.79 18.31 -3.63
CA ALA A 69 1.52 18.63 -4.86
C ALA A 69 0.85 18.04 -6.11
N TYR A 70 0.33 16.82 -6.05
CA TYR A 70 -0.45 16.22 -7.14
C TYR A 70 -1.72 17.02 -7.45
N GLU A 71 -2.49 17.42 -6.43
CA GLU A 71 -3.73 18.19 -6.64
C GLU A 71 -3.44 19.58 -7.24
N GLN A 72 -2.34 20.22 -6.87
CA GLN A 72 -1.90 21.49 -7.48
C GLN A 72 -1.57 21.33 -8.96
N GLN A 73 -0.97 20.19 -9.37
CA GLN A 73 -0.65 19.92 -10.77
C GLN A 73 -1.87 19.53 -11.60
N LYS A 74 -2.86 18.86 -10.99
CA LYS A 74 -4.12 18.49 -11.65
C LYS A 74 -4.98 19.70 -12.06
N GLY A 75 -4.81 20.83 -11.37
CA GLY A 75 -5.50 22.08 -11.66
C GLY A 75 -4.88 22.92 -12.77
N ASN A 76 -3.70 22.55 -13.29
CA ASN A 76 -3.01 23.20 -14.42
C ASN A 76 -3.20 22.42 -15.71
#